data_AF-A0AAD2HS97-F1
#
_entry.id   AF-A0AAD2HS97-F1
#
_cell.length_a   1.000
_cell.length_b   1.000
_cell.length_c   1.000
_cell.angle_alpha   90.00
_cell.angle_beta   90.00
_cell.angle_gamma   90.00
#
_symmetry.space_group_name_H-M   'P 1'
#
loop_
_entity.id
_entity.type
_entity.pdbx_description
1 polymer ?
#
loop_
_entity_poly.entity_id
_entity_poly.type
_entity_poly.pdbx_seq_one_letter_code
_entity_poly.pdbx_strand_id
1 'polypeptide(L)'
;MLSGTLLIGLLAPLLASVKAQDGSISGATSSASAAGYSCDATKCKLPTCNCASTSPPGGLNASDVPMFLIFTADDAIQSYTLDSVNQFLAQRKNPNGCRPKMTYYTSLNYTNYTLVTDWYVAGNEIADHTITHVGAPPENEVAGNLIALNALAGIPLKDIIGFRAPFLNYTVDTLKMLHTLGFTYDSSAASAIPVTAQGTDAYWPYTLDNGMANDCLQVEGQCKGQPVLPGFWEVPMYATFDERGAAGVHLMDPYLDTANGNSAVNDTATLAYLKSTFMDHYNGQRQPFGLYTHPIHLAYNYPGIQAPNSTINIVNEFLDWAQQLQNVWIVSTEQVLKWVMNPVPLSQLDSFAPLQCSTPQIDNSTKICNGMPQHEQGLIELCDFSDFPFYTCYGCPVDEITPGNPNPSQQNKDGTIRHRLPSNCSTAFWDPIAGNCLCNANTCAFVDNSRPIGPNGANLTGGGTGGSNTTTASATPSYVPFNGKGYAVPPGIWAATLVAILGAGAGVWGIGGF
;
A
#
# COMPACT_ATOMS: atom_id res chain seq x y z
N MET A 1 39.77 29.41 40.65
CA MET A 1 39.19 28.27 41.38
C MET A 1 37.85 27.98 40.75
N LEU A 2 37.80 26.91 39.95
CA LEU A 2 36.58 26.39 39.33
C LEU A 2 35.76 25.68 40.41
N SER A 3 34.46 25.97 40.49
CA SER A 3 33.49 25.07 41.12
C SER A 3 32.52 24.62 40.03
N GLY A 4 32.68 23.36 39.63
CA GLY A 4 31.79 22.67 38.71
C GLY A 4 30.54 22.20 39.44
N THR A 5 29.39 22.47 38.85
CA THR A 5 28.14 21.82 39.19
C THR A 5 27.82 20.85 38.06
N LEU A 6 28.18 19.59 38.28
CA LEU A 6 27.88 18.47 37.40
C LEU A 6 26.39 18.15 37.57
N LEU A 7 25.54 18.56 36.62
CA LEU A 7 24.18 18.03 36.52
C LEU A 7 24.29 16.60 35.98
N ILE A 8 24.27 15.62 36.87
CA ILE A 8 24.02 14.22 36.53
C ILE A 8 22.52 14.13 36.24
N GLY A 9 22.15 14.28 34.97
CA GLY A 9 20.84 13.92 34.47
C GLY A 9 20.66 12.41 34.62
N LEU A 10 19.67 12.00 35.41
CA LEU A 10 19.25 10.62 35.57
C LEU A 10 18.75 10.06 34.23
N LEU A 11 19.62 9.39 33.48
CA LEU A 11 19.21 8.37 32.50
C LEU A 11 18.78 7.14 33.28
N ALA A 12 17.52 7.13 33.71
CA ALA A 12 16.85 5.87 34.01
C ALA A 12 16.67 5.11 32.68
N PRO A 13 17.05 3.83 32.59
CA PRO A 13 16.69 3.04 31.43
C PRO A 13 15.18 2.87 31.47
N LEU A 14 14.48 3.55 30.57
CA LEU A 14 13.15 3.13 30.16
C LEU A 14 13.34 1.72 29.60
N LEU A 15 13.07 0.72 30.44
CA LEU A 15 12.54 -0.56 29.99
C LEU A 15 11.19 -0.23 29.35
N ALA A 16 11.26 0.27 28.12
CA ALA A 16 10.10 0.49 27.28
C ALA A 16 9.50 -0.90 27.08
N SER A 17 8.33 -1.10 27.67
CA SER A 17 7.41 -2.11 27.16
C SER A 17 7.10 -1.64 25.74
N VAL A 18 7.78 -2.21 24.75
CA VAL A 18 7.46 -2.02 23.34
C VAL A 18 6.09 -2.63 23.16
N LYS A 19 5.04 -1.81 23.30
CA LYS A 19 3.68 -2.19 22.93
C LYS A 19 3.56 -2.06 21.42
N ALA A 20 2.80 -2.94 20.78
CA ALA A 20 2.38 -2.76 19.39
C ALA A 20 1.79 -1.35 19.24
N GLN A 21 2.36 -0.55 18.33
CA GLN A 21 1.99 0.86 18.15
C GLN A 21 0.63 0.98 17.45
N ASP A 22 0.29 -0.01 16.63
CA ASP A 22 -0.82 0.03 15.67
C ASP A 22 -1.65 -1.27 15.73
N GLY A 23 -2.96 -1.16 15.48
CA GLY A 23 -3.80 -2.32 15.14
C GLY A 23 -4.03 -3.37 16.24
N SER A 24 -3.79 -3.05 17.51
CA SER A 24 -4.08 -3.98 18.62
C SER A 24 -5.58 -4.29 18.68
N ILE A 25 -5.93 -5.55 18.44
CA ILE A 25 -7.29 -6.06 18.50
C ILE A 25 -7.41 -7.07 19.64
N SER A 26 -8.57 -7.09 20.30
CA SER A 26 -8.81 -7.91 21.51
C SER A 26 -9.93 -8.93 21.34
N GLY A 27 -10.47 -9.05 20.12
CA GLY A 27 -11.56 -9.95 19.80
C GLY A 27 -12.05 -9.76 18.37
N ALA A 28 -13.18 -10.39 18.06
CA ALA A 28 -13.86 -10.24 16.78
C ALA A 28 -14.22 -8.77 16.51
N THR A 29 -13.87 -8.28 15.32
CA THR A 29 -14.22 -6.93 14.86
C THR A 29 -15.50 -6.89 14.03
N SER A 30 -16.05 -8.07 13.70
CA SER A 30 -17.30 -8.23 12.94
C SER A 30 -18.18 -9.36 13.51
N SER A 31 -19.41 -9.40 13.03
CA SER A 31 -20.31 -10.55 13.16
C SER A 31 -21.29 -10.56 11.98
N ALA A 32 -21.90 -11.70 11.66
CA ALA A 32 -22.89 -11.78 10.59
C ALA A 32 -24.05 -10.78 10.81
N SER A 33 -24.49 -10.61 12.06
CA SER A 33 -25.55 -9.66 12.41
C SER A 33 -25.09 -8.21 12.36
N ALA A 34 -23.82 -7.88 12.65
CA ALA A 34 -23.31 -6.52 12.49
C ALA A 34 -23.07 -6.19 11.01
N ALA A 35 -22.49 -7.12 10.25
CA ALA A 35 -22.25 -6.98 8.83
C ALA A 35 -23.56 -6.76 8.06
N GLY A 36 -24.57 -7.61 8.29
CA GLY A 36 -25.80 -7.59 7.50
C GLY A 36 -25.54 -7.56 6.00
N TYR A 37 -24.46 -8.21 5.56
CA TYR A 37 -23.97 -8.17 4.20
C TYR A 37 -24.84 -9.05 3.29
N SER A 38 -25.13 -8.55 2.10
CA SER A 38 -25.86 -9.28 1.08
C SER A 38 -25.28 -8.91 -0.29
N CYS A 39 -24.96 -9.91 -1.09
CA CYS A 39 -24.40 -9.73 -2.42
C CYS A 39 -25.03 -10.71 -3.40
N ASP A 40 -25.52 -10.20 -4.52
CA ASP A 40 -25.99 -11.02 -5.63
C ASP A 40 -24.79 -11.42 -6.51
N ALA A 41 -24.21 -12.58 -6.23
CA ALA A 41 -23.08 -13.13 -6.96
C ALA A 41 -23.37 -13.40 -8.44
N THR A 42 -24.63 -13.32 -8.90
CA THR A 42 -24.96 -13.40 -10.34
C THR A 42 -24.73 -12.07 -11.05
N LYS A 43 -24.76 -10.94 -10.33
CA LYS A 43 -24.51 -9.59 -10.83
C LYS A 43 -23.10 -9.10 -10.55
N CYS A 44 -22.59 -9.38 -9.35
CA CYS A 44 -21.22 -9.04 -8.97
C CYS A 44 -20.26 -10.07 -9.57
N LYS A 45 -19.56 -9.68 -10.64
CA LYS A 45 -18.69 -10.56 -11.43
C LYS A 45 -17.29 -9.99 -11.60
N LEU A 46 -16.31 -10.87 -11.49
CA LEU A 46 -14.91 -10.61 -11.81
C LEU A 46 -14.76 -10.19 -13.30
N PRO A 47 -13.77 -9.35 -13.64
CA PRO A 47 -12.71 -8.83 -12.77
C PRO A 47 -13.10 -7.56 -11.99
N THR A 48 -14.30 -7.01 -12.18
CA THR A 48 -14.65 -5.69 -11.67
C THR A 48 -15.42 -5.69 -10.36
N CYS A 49 -15.99 -6.84 -9.96
CA CYS A 49 -16.74 -6.98 -8.71
C CYS A 49 -16.54 -8.38 -8.13
N ASN A 50 -16.27 -8.47 -6.83
CA ASN A 50 -16.27 -9.73 -6.09
C ASN A 50 -17.05 -9.56 -4.78
N CYS A 51 -17.92 -10.53 -4.46
CA CYS A 51 -18.64 -10.52 -3.19
C CYS A 51 -17.71 -10.88 -2.03
N ALA A 52 -17.93 -10.32 -0.85
CA ALA A 52 -17.30 -10.82 0.38
C ALA A 52 -17.71 -12.29 0.58
N SER A 53 -16.73 -13.19 0.48
CA SER A 53 -16.95 -14.62 0.55
C SER A 53 -15.72 -15.33 1.10
N THR A 54 -15.96 -16.37 1.89
CA THR A 54 -14.90 -17.28 2.34
C THR A 54 -14.47 -18.24 1.25
N SER A 55 -15.29 -18.42 0.19
CA SER A 55 -14.97 -19.33 -0.91
C SER A 55 -13.99 -18.69 -1.90
N PRO A 56 -13.08 -19.46 -2.51
CA PRO A 56 -12.13 -18.92 -3.48
C PRO A 56 -12.79 -18.17 -4.65
N PRO A 57 -12.19 -17.05 -5.12
CA PRO A 57 -12.64 -16.33 -6.29
C PRO A 57 -12.70 -17.22 -7.54
N GLY A 58 -13.62 -16.89 -8.46
CA GLY A 58 -13.79 -17.64 -9.71
C GLY A 58 -14.45 -19.02 -9.55
N GLY A 59 -14.86 -19.40 -8.34
CA GLY A 59 -15.47 -20.70 -8.09
C GLY A 59 -14.48 -21.87 -8.15
N LEU A 60 -13.19 -21.59 -7.94
CA LEU A 60 -12.16 -22.63 -7.84
C LEU A 60 -12.39 -23.51 -6.60
N ASN A 61 -12.03 -24.78 -6.71
CA ASN A 61 -11.92 -25.63 -5.52
C ASN A 61 -10.70 -25.19 -4.71
N ALA A 62 -10.78 -25.22 -3.38
CA ALA A 62 -9.66 -24.84 -2.52
C ALA A 62 -8.36 -25.63 -2.82
N SER A 63 -8.47 -26.90 -3.24
CA SER A 63 -7.32 -27.71 -3.65
C SER A 63 -6.56 -27.17 -4.88
N ASP A 64 -7.22 -26.37 -5.70
CA ASP A 64 -6.69 -25.80 -6.95
C ASP A 64 -6.20 -24.35 -6.77
N VAL A 65 -6.24 -23.82 -5.54
CA VAL A 65 -5.92 -22.42 -5.22
C VAL A 65 -4.55 -22.36 -4.54
N PRO A 66 -3.64 -21.44 -4.89
CA PRO A 66 -2.40 -21.22 -4.14
C PRO A 66 -2.67 -20.75 -2.72
N MET A 67 -1.78 -21.10 -1.80
CA MET A 67 -1.75 -20.46 -0.49
C MET A 67 -0.91 -19.19 -0.57
N PHE A 68 -1.55 -18.03 -0.59
CA PHE A 68 -0.86 -16.74 -0.59
C PHE A 68 -0.48 -16.32 0.83
N LEU A 69 0.78 -15.93 1.00
CA LEU A 69 1.29 -15.24 2.19
C LEU A 69 1.56 -13.79 1.78
N ILE A 70 0.73 -12.87 2.28
CA ILE A 70 0.89 -11.43 2.07
C ILE A 70 1.82 -10.93 3.18
N PHE A 71 3.05 -10.62 2.83
CA PHE A 71 4.00 -9.99 3.74
C PHE A 71 4.03 -8.49 3.44
N THR A 72 3.77 -7.63 4.43
CA THR A 72 3.83 -6.17 4.25
C THR A 72 4.77 -5.52 5.24
N ALA A 73 5.25 -4.34 4.85
CA ALA A 73 5.93 -3.41 5.72
C ALA A 73 5.17 -2.09 5.73
N ASP A 74 5.07 -1.48 6.89
CA ASP A 74 4.45 -0.18 7.06
C ASP A 74 5.53 0.84 7.49
N ASP A 75 5.17 2.11 7.45
CA ASP A 75 5.99 3.27 7.85
C ASP A 75 7.12 3.70 6.89
N ALA A 76 8.08 4.45 7.43
CA ALA A 76 9.15 5.08 6.69
C ALA A 76 10.14 4.06 6.10
N ILE A 77 10.56 4.29 4.85
CA ILE A 77 11.60 3.51 4.19
C ILE A 77 12.97 4.12 4.50
N GLN A 78 13.80 3.36 5.21
CA GLN A 78 15.17 3.70 5.60
C GLN A 78 16.09 2.50 5.37
N SER A 79 17.41 2.71 5.48
CA SER A 79 18.38 1.64 5.21
C SER A 79 18.17 0.43 6.11
N TYR A 80 17.98 0.66 7.41
CA TYR A 80 17.77 -0.41 8.39
C TYR A 80 16.41 -1.09 8.25
N THR A 81 15.35 -0.39 7.78
CA THR A 81 14.06 -1.04 7.54
C THR A 81 14.10 -1.90 6.28
N LEU A 82 14.80 -1.47 5.22
CA LEU A 82 15.03 -2.31 4.06
C LEU A 82 15.96 -3.48 4.34
N ASP A 83 17.04 -3.29 5.10
CA ASP A 83 17.90 -4.38 5.54
C ASP A 83 17.09 -5.42 6.35
N SER A 84 16.22 -4.93 7.24
CA SER A 84 15.31 -5.74 8.03
C SER A 84 14.39 -6.59 7.15
N VAL A 85 13.77 -6.02 6.12
CA VAL A 85 12.90 -6.79 5.22
C VAL A 85 13.73 -7.74 4.33
N ASN A 86 14.84 -7.28 3.79
CA ASN A 86 15.68 -8.07 2.88
C ASN A 86 16.23 -9.33 3.54
N GLN A 87 16.51 -9.31 4.84
CA GLN A 87 16.95 -10.49 5.59
C GLN A 87 15.94 -11.65 5.54
N PHE A 88 14.66 -11.35 5.31
CA PHE A 88 13.60 -12.36 5.23
C PHE A 88 13.31 -12.82 3.80
N LEU A 89 13.52 -11.95 2.80
CA LEU A 89 13.07 -12.21 1.42
C LEU A 89 14.20 -12.54 0.44
N ALA A 90 15.42 -12.03 0.65
CA ALA A 90 16.48 -12.08 -0.37
C ALA A 90 16.91 -13.50 -0.75
N GLN A 91 16.89 -14.42 0.22
CA GLN A 91 17.22 -15.84 0.07
C GLN A 91 16.05 -16.69 -0.45
N ARG A 92 14.83 -16.14 -0.49
CA ARG A 92 13.61 -16.89 -0.78
C ARG A 92 13.26 -16.88 -2.25
N LYS A 93 12.56 -17.93 -2.66
CA LYS A 93 12.02 -18.11 -4.00
C LYS A 93 10.58 -18.62 -3.91
N ASN A 94 9.71 -18.05 -4.73
CA ASN A 94 8.40 -18.63 -5.01
C ASN A 94 8.55 -19.85 -5.94
N PRO A 95 7.51 -20.70 -6.08
CA PRO A 95 7.57 -21.92 -6.88
C PRO A 95 8.05 -21.74 -8.33
N ASN A 96 7.79 -20.58 -8.95
CA ASN A 96 8.28 -20.25 -10.29
C ASN A 96 9.75 -19.78 -10.35
N GLY A 97 10.49 -19.79 -9.24
CA GLY A 97 11.89 -19.36 -9.16
C GLY A 97 12.09 -17.84 -9.06
N CYS A 98 11.00 -17.06 -8.99
CA CYS A 98 11.08 -15.62 -8.75
C CYS A 98 11.33 -15.31 -7.28
N ARG A 99 12.02 -14.20 -7.01
CA ARG A 99 12.09 -13.69 -5.64
C ARG A 99 10.68 -13.23 -5.22
N PRO A 100 10.25 -13.51 -3.98
CA PRO A 100 9.05 -12.91 -3.42
C PRO A 100 9.02 -11.40 -3.60
N LYS A 101 7.81 -10.87 -3.77
CA LYS A 101 7.53 -9.43 -3.74
C LYS A 101 6.67 -9.15 -2.53
N MET A 102 6.67 -7.90 -2.11
CA MET A 102 5.82 -7.42 -1.03
C MET A 102 5.36 -5.99 -1.25
N THR A 103 4.48 -5.53 -0.37
CA THR A 103 3.96 -4.17 -0.36
C THR A 103 4.58 -3.39 0.79
N TYR A 104 5.05 -2.19 0.50
CA TYR A 104 5.46 -1.22 1.50
C TYR A 104 4.44 -0.07 1.56
N TYR A 105 3.67 0.02 2.65
CA TYR A 105 2.77 1.15 2.93
C TYR A 105 3.60 2.29 3.51
N THR A 106 3.94 3.26 2.67
CA THR A 106 5.04 4.19 2.94
C THR A 106 4.53 5.51 3.50
N SER A 107 4.88 5.81 4.75
CA SER A 107 4.74 7.16 5.32
C SER A 107 5.97 8.01 4.99
N LEU A 108 5.85 9.34 4.91
CA LEU A 108 6.90 10.17 4.32
C LEU A 108 7.83 10.85 5.31
N ASN A 109 7.35 11.08 6.54
CA ASN A 109 8.24 11.46 7.63
C ASN A 109 9.33 10.40 7.79
N TYR A 110 10.58 10.82 7.75
CA TYR A 110 11.75 9.96 7.86
C TYR A 110 12.01 9.00 6.67
N THR A 111 11.35 9.17 5.52
CA THR A 111 11.58 8.33 4.34
C THR A 111 12.74 8.80 3.47
N ASN A 112 13.63 7.87 3.12
CA ASN A 112 14.66 8.06 2.12
C ASN A 112 14.14 7.67 0.73
N TYR A 113 13.91 8.66 -0.13
CA TYR A 113 13.23 8.45 -1.42
C TYR A 113 14.05 7.68 -2.46
N THR A 114 15.38 7.69 -2.39
CA THR A 114 16.19 6.79 -3.25
C THR A 114 15.88 5.33 -2.93
N LEU A 115 15.75 4.99 -1.65
CA LEU A 115 15.41 3.63 -1.22
C LEU A 115 14.00 3.20 -1.63
N VAL A 116 13.04 4.14 -1.66
CA VAL A 116 11.70 3.92 -2.24
C VAL A 116 11.81 3.57 -3.72
N THR A 117 12.65 4.31 -4.46
CA THR A 117 12.89 4.10 -5.89
C THR A 117 13.49 2.71 -6.14
N ASP A 118 14.54 2.35 -5.39
CA ASP A 118 15.18 1.03 -5.44
C ASP A 118 14.18 -0.10 -5.18
N TRP A 119 13.34 0.07 -4.16
CA TRP A 119 12.35 -0.92 -3.76
C TRP A 119 11.33 -1.19 -4.87
N TYR A 120 10.79 -0.13 -5.47
CA TYR A 120 9.84 -0.21 -6.57
C TYR A 120 10.49 -0.82 -7.83
N VAL A 121 11.69 -0.41 -8.20
CA VAL A 121 12.40 -0.91 -9.39
C VAL A 121 12.84 -2.36 -9.23
N ALA A 122 13.07 -2.81 -8.00
CA ALA A 122 13.21 -4.22 -7.66
C ALA A 122 11.91 -5.03 -7.85
N GLY A 123 10.79 -4.39 -8.22
CA GLY A 123 9.50 -5.00 -8.55
C GLY A 123 8.57 -5.19 -7.36
N ASN A 124 8.84 -4.53 -6.24
CA ASN A 124 7.93 -4.51 -5.09
C ASN A 124 6.90 -3.39 -5.25
N GLU A 125 5.81 -3.50 -4.51
CA GLU A 125 4.75 -2.49 -4.49
C GLU A 125 5.07 -1.39 -3.47
N ILE A 126 4.80 -0.14 -3.87
CA ILE A 126 4.75 1.02 -2.98
C ILE A 126 3.29 1.46 -2.89
N ALA A 127 2.77 1.54 -1.66
CA ALA A 127 1.42 1.96 -1.34
C ALA A 127 1.45 3.17 -0.40
N ASP A 128 0.34 3.92 -0.37
CA ASP A 128 0.19 5.14 0.42
C ASP A 128 -0.07 4.83 1.90
N HIS A 129 0.60 5.58 2.77
CA HIS A 129 0.41 5.56 4.23
C HIS A 129 0.49 6.96 4.84
N THR A 130 -0.02 7.97 4.13
CA THR A 130 -0.04 9.41 4.49
C THR A 130 1.33 10.08 4.57
N ILE A 131 1.40 11.41 4.65
CA ILE A 131 2.69 12.10 4.82
C ILE A 131 3.15 11.96 6.27
N THR A 132 2.30 12.37 7.21
CA THR A 132 2.69 12.56 8.62
C THR A 132 2.24 11.46 9.58
N HIS A 133 1.75 10.33 9.05
CA HIS A 133 1.30 9.16 9.81
C HIS A 133 0.12 9.49 10.75
N VAL A 134 -0.98 9.99 10.19
CA VAL A 134 -2.19 10.36 10.93
C VAL A 134 -3.38 9.45 10.61
N GLY A 135 -4.09 9.03 11.65
CA GLY A 135 -5.35 8.27 11.53
C GLY A 135 -6.52 9.15 11.10
N ALA A 136 -7.55 8.52 10.52
CA ALA A 136 -8.67 9.19 9.84
C ALA A 136 -8.19 10.36 8.96
N PRO A 137 -7.25 10.10 8.03
CA PRO A 137 -6.48 11.18 7.42
C PRO A 137 -7.35 12.07 6.54
N PRO A 138 -7.12 13.40 6.55
CA PRO A 138 -7.70 14.31 5.57
C PRO A 138 -7.12 14.06 4.17
N GLU A 139 -7.82 14.51 3.13
CA GLU A 139 -7.42 14.28 1.73
C GLU A 139 -6.00 14.76 1.40
N ASN A 140 -5.55 15.87 1.99
CA ASN A 140 -4.22 16.44 1.70
C ASN A 140 -3.06 15.59 2.24
N GLU A 141 -3.30 14.74 3.25
CA GLU A 141 -2.32 13.74 3.70
C GLU A 141 -2.14 12.62 2.68
N VAL A 142 -3.25 12.16 2.10
CA VAL A 142 -3.25 11.06 1.12
C VAL A 142 -2.80 11.57 -0.25
N ALA A 143 -3.50 12.55 -0.81
CA ALA A 143 -3.13 13.13 -2.10
C ALA A 143 -1.71 13.73 -2.07
N GLY A 144 -1.31 14.30 -0.93
CA GLY A 144 0.05 14.81 -0.75
C GLY A 144 1.11 13.71 -0.79
N ASN A 145 0.84 12.54 -0.21
CA ASN A 145 1.75 11.41 -0.27
C ASN A 145 1.94 10.92 -1.72
N LEU A 146 0.86 10.71 -2.48
CA LEU A 146 0.91 10.38 -3.91
C LEU A 146 1.82 11.33 -4.70
N ILE A 147 1.63 12.64 -4.47
CA ILE A 147 2.40 13.69 -5.15
C ILE A 147 3.89 13.60 -4.80
N ALA A 148 4.20 13.44 -3.52
CA ALA A 148 5.58 13.40 -3.04
C ALA A 148 6.31 12.11 -3.45
N LEU A 149 5.66 10.95 -3.41
CA LEU A 149 6.24 9.69 -3.92
C LEU A 149 6.58 9.78 -5.41
N ASN A 150 5.71 10.38 -6.22
CA ASN A 150 6.03 10.65 -7.61
C ASN A 150 7.16 11.68 -7.77
N ALA A 151 7.09 12.78 -7.01
CA ALA A 151 8.01 13.90 -7.16
C ALA A 151 9.44 13.59 -6.68
N LEU A 152 9.58 12.82 -5.60
CA LEU A 152 10.85 12.59 -4.91
C LEU A 152 11.39 11.17 -5.06
N ALA A 153 10.55 10.17 -5.34
CA ALA A 153 10.96 8.79 -5.62
C ALA A 153 10.63 8.33 -7.05
N GLY A 154 9.97 9.17 -7.85
CA GLY A 154 9.64 8.81 -9.23
C GLY A 154 8.79 7.57 -9.34
N ILE A 155 7.88 7.34 -8.40
CA ILE A 155 6.91 6.24 -8.52
C ILE A 155 5.78 6.71 -9.45
N PRO A 156 5.42 5.95 -10.50
CA PRO A 156 4.33 6.35 -11.38
C PRO A 156 3.01 6.36 -10.62
N LEU A 157 2.19 7.38 -10.85
CA LEU A 157 0.95 7.57 -10.09
C LEU A 157 -0.04 6.44 -10.33
N LYS A 158 -0.06 5.86 -11.54
CA LYS A 158 -0.91 4.69 -11.84
C LYS A 158 -0.51 3.40 -11.11
N ASP A 159 0.69 3.37 -10.53
CA ASP A 159 1.20 2.19 -9.81
C ASP A 159 1.07 2.36 -8.28
N ILE A 160 0.79 3.57 -7.79
CA ILE A 160 0.41 3.82 -6.38
C ILE A 160 -1.10 3.62 -6.23
N ILE A 161 -1.52 2.35 -6.10
CA ILE A 161 -2.92 1.96 -6.17
C ILE A 161 -3.54 1.54 -4.83
N GLY A 162 -2.69 1.29 -3.84
CA GLY A 162 -3.06 0.79 -2.52
C GLY A 162 -2.93 1.84 -1.43
N PHE A 163 -3.76 1.72 -0.42
CA PHE A 163 -3.70 2.53 0.79
C PHE A 163 -3.84 1.65 2.03
N ARG A 164 -3.23 2.10 3.13
CA ARG A 164 -3.51 1.62 4.50
C ARG A 164 -3.52 2.83 5.42
N ALA A 165 -4.52 2.92 6.30
CA ALA A 165 -4.59 4.01 7.27
C ALA A 165 -3.58 3.81 8.40
N PRO A 166 -2.82 4.85 8.79
CA PRO A 166 -2.05 4.85 10.04
C PRO A 166 -2.88 4.39 11.24
N PHE A 167 -2.28 3.60 12.12
CA PHE A 167 -2.93 2.99 13.30
C PHE A 167 -4.08 2.03 12.97
N LEU A 168 -4.29 1.70 11.70
CA LEU A 168 -5.51 1.09 11.16
C LEU A 168 -6.77 1.89 11.52
N ASN A 169 -6.61 3.20 11.74
CA ASN A 169 -7.69 4.10 12.12
C ASN A 169 -8.24 4.77 10.86
N TYR A 170 -9.32 4.22 10.32
CA TYR A 170 -10.01 4.73 9.15
C TYR A 170 -11.51 4.91 9.44
N THR A 171 -12.19 5.66 8.57
CA THR A 171 -13.63 5.92 8.67
C THR A 171 -14.31 5.66 7.33
N VAL A 172 -15.64 5.65 7.32
CA VAL A 172 -16.43 5.62 6.08
C VAL A 172 -16.07 6.78 5.14
N ASP A 173 -15.77 7.96 5.68
CA ASP A 173 -15.37 9.11 4.87
C ASP A 173 -13.94 8.97 4.32
N THR A 174 -13.06 8.27 5.04
CA THR A 174 -11.76 7.84 4.51
C THR A 174 -11.96 6.97 3.27
N LEU A 175 -12.81 5.93 3.33
CA LEU A 175 -13.07 5.05 2.18
C LEU A 175 -13.65 5.79 0.97
N LYS A 176 -14.62 6.70 1.19
CA LYS A 176 -15.18 7.55 0.12
C LYS A 176 -14.13 8.46 -0.51
N MET A 177 -13.26 9.04 0.31
CA MET A 177 -12.17 9.91 -0.14
C MET A 177 -11.16 9.11 -0.98
N LEU A 178 -10.76 7.92 -0.54
CA LEU A 178 -9.89 7.02 -1.31
C LEU A 178 -10.52 6.63 -2.66
N HIS A 179 -11.81 6.30 -2.68
CA HIS A 179 -12.54 6.01 -3.91
C HIS A 179 -12.61 7.21 -4.85
N THR A 180 -12.81 8.42 -4.31
CA THR A 180 -12.83 9.68 -5.08
C THR A 180 -11.44 10.00 -5.65
N LEU A 181 -10.40 9.78 -4.85
CA LEU A 181 -8.99 9.81 -5.27
C LEU A 181 -8.61 8.60 -6.13
N GLY A 182 -9.55 7.71 -6.43
CA GLY A 182 -9.49 6.57 -7.34
C GLY A 182 -8.70 5.35 -6.86
N PHE A 183 -8.22 5.29 -5.62
CA PHE A 183 -7.47 4.12 -5.14
C PHE A 183 -8.14 2.80 -5.56
N THR A 184 -7.33 1.80 -5.91
CA THR A 184 -7.87 0.51 -6.32
C THR A 184 -8.33 -0.27 -5.10
N TYR A 185 -7.55 -0.19 -4.02
CA TYR A 185 -7.86 -0.92 -2.80
C TYR A 185 -7.46 -0.18 -1.52
N ASP A 186 -8.17 -0.48 -0.44
CA ASP A 186 -7.76 -0.27 0.95
C ASP A 186 -7.38 -1.62 1.59
N SER A 187 -6.46 -1.59 2.55
CA SER A 187 -6.13 -2.73 3.40
C SER A 187 -5.95 -2.25 4.83
N SER A 188 -7.01 -1.69 5.39
CA SER A 188 -7.04 -1.22 6.78
C SER A 188 -7.97 -2.07 7.65
N ALA A 189 -8.93 -2.79 7.05
CA ALA A 189 -9.94 -3.50 7.82
C ALA A 189 -9.45 -4.86 8.34
N ALA A 190 -9.73 -5.18 9.60
CA ALA A 190 -9.34 -6.47 10.16
C ALA A 190 -10.30 -7.60 9.78
N SER A 191 -9.72 -8.78 9.55
CA SER A 191 -10.39 -10.09 9.57
C SER A 191 -10.01 -10.76 10.89
N ALA A 192 -10.85 -10.61 11.91
CA ALA A 192 -10.51 -10.93 13.31
C ALA A 192 -11.27 -12.15 13.86
N ILE A 193 -11.87 -12.98 13.01
CA ILE A 193 -12.51 -14.23 13.38
C ILE A 193 -11.81 -15.41 12.67
N PRO A 194 -11.35 -16.46 13.38
CA PRO A 194 -10.62 -17.57 12.77
C PRO A 194 -11.34 -18.15 11.55
N VAL A 195 -10.59 -18.50 10.49
CA VAL A 195 -11.16 -19.10 9.25
C VAL A 195 -11.94 -20.39 9.51
N THR A 196 -11.65 -21.08 10.61
CA THR A 196 -12.31 -22.32 11.05
C THR A 196 -13.62 -22.08 11.79
N ALA A 197 -13.89 -20.84 12.21
CA ALA A 197 -15.09 -20.50 12.97
C ALA A 197 -16.30 -20.28 12.06
N GLN A 198 -17.47 -20.70 12.55
CA GLN A 198 -18.74 -20.41 11.87
C GLN A 198 -18.99 -18.89 11.85
N GLY A 199 -19.25 -18.35 10.66
CA GLY A 199 -19.49 -16.91 10.48
C GLY A 199 -18.23 -16.07 10.53
N THR A 200 -17.07 -16.66 10.22
CA THR A 200 -15.80 -15.94 10.02
C THR A 200 -15.95 -14.78 9.04
N ASP A 201 -15.20 -13.72 9.31
CA ASP A 201 -15.02 -12.53 8.47
C ASP A 201 -13.74 -12.59 7.62
N ALA A 202 -13.05 -13.73 7.62
CA ALA A 202 -11.94 -14.02 6.73
C ALA A 202 -12.44 -14.25 5.30
N TYR A 203 -12.87 -13.18 4.67
CA TYR A 203 -13.28 -13.14 3.27
C TYR A 203 -12.06 -12.99 2.38
N TRP A 204 -12.09 -13.61 1.19
CA TRP A 204 -11.20 -13.21 0.11
C TRP A 204 -11.41 -11.73 -0.24
N PRO A 205 -10.41 -11.04 -0.82
CA PRO A 205 -10.56 -9.65 -1.22
C PRO A 205 -11.82 -9.43 -2.05
N TYR A 206 -12.55 -8.37 -1.75
CA TYR A 206 -13.88 -8.13 -2.29
C TYR A 206 -14.08 -6.65 -2.60
N THR A 207 -15.09 -6.37 -3.42
CA THR A 207 -15.41 -4.99 -3.79
C THR A 207 -16.53 -4.42 -2.95
N LEU A 208 -16.49 -3.11 -2.72
CA LEU A 208 -17.48 -2.37 -1.96
C LEU A 208 -18.74 -2.03 -2.78
N ASP A 209 -18.95 -2.65 -3.95
CA ASP A 209 -20.21 -2.61 -4.72
C ASP A 209 -21.44 -2.98 -3.87
N ASN A 210 -21.25 -3.80 -2.84
CA ASN A 210 -22.31 -4.22 -1.91
C ASN A 210 -22.00 -3.84 -0.45
N GLY A 211 -21.12 -2.86 -0.25
CA GLY A 211 -20.69 -2.41 1.07
C GLY A 211 -19.57 -3.24 1.71
N MET A 212 -19.14 -2.80 2.89
CA MET A 212 -18.15 -3.47 3.73
C MET A 212 -18.76 -4.65 4.49
N ALA A 213 -17.92 -5.65 4.74
CA ALA A 213 -18.24 -6.85 5.51
C ALA A 213 -17.28 -7.11 6.69
N ASN A 214 -16.20 -6.33 6.79
CA ASN A 214 -15.20 -6.35 7.87
C ASN A 214 -15.35 -5.11 8.77
N ASP A 215 -14.79 -5.20 9.99
CA ASP A 215 -14.86 -4.18 11.06
C ASP A 215 -16.24 -3.61 11.41
N CYS A 216 -17.30 -4.38 11.20
CA CYS A 216 -18.67 -3.91 11.40
C CYS A 216 -19.05 -3.60 12.86
N LEU A 217 -18.22 -3.98 13.83
CA LEU A 217 -18.35 -3.63 15.24
C LEU A 217 -17.40 -2.49 15.65
N GLN A 218 -16.42 -2.14 14.82
CA GLN A 218 -15.37 -1.16 15.15
C GLN A 218 -15.61 0.18 14.47
N VAL A 219 -16.08 0.18 13.21
CA VAL A 219 -16.36 1.42 12.47
C VAL A 219 -17.85 1.65 12.35
N GLU A 220 -18.33 2.69 13.02
CA GLU A 220 -19.74 3.06 13.02
C GLU A 220 -20.24 3.41 11.61
N GLY A 221 -21.41 2.88 11.24
CA GLY A 221 -22.06 3.18 9.96
C GLY A 221 -21.40 2.58 8.72
N GLN A 222 -20.35 1.77 8.88
CA GLN A 222 -19.58 1.21 7.76
C GLN A 222 -20.23 -0.01 7.11
N CYS A 223 -21.04 -0.81 7.81
CA CYS A 223 -21.61 -2.03 7.23
C CYS A 223 -23.11 -1.86 6.88
N LYS A 224 -23.87 -2.96 6.74
CA LYS A 224 -25.28 -2.95 6.31
C LYS A 224 -25.48 -2.50 4.87
N GLY A 225 -24.60 -2.95 3.98
CA GLY A 225 -24.65 -2.61 2.55
C GLY A 225 -24.17 -1.19 2.26
N GLN A 226 -23.33 -0.63 3.14
CA GLN A 226 -22.66 0.66 2.97
C GLN A 226 -21.15 0.49 3.20
N PRO A 227 -20.33 1.52 2.93
CA PRO A 227 -20.59 2.47 1.85
C PRO A 227 -20.60 1.72 0.50
N VAL A 228 -21.47 2.13 -0.43
CA VAL A 228 -21.46 1.54 -1.79
C VAL A 228 -20.44 2.29 -2.65
N LEU A 229 -19.29 1.66 -2.87
CA LEU A 229 -18.15 2.22 -3.62
C LEU A 229 -17.77 1.25 -4.75
N PRO A 230 -18.48 1.29 -5.91
CA PRO A 230 -18.29 0.32 -6.97
C PRO A 230 -16.86 0.27 -7.50
N GLY A 231 -16.32 -0.95 -7.63
CA GLY A 231 -14.98 -1.22 -8.12
C GLY A 231 -13.85 -0.88 -7.14
N PHE A 232 -14.15 -0.36 -5.94
CA PHE A 232 -13.16 -0.19 -4.88
C PHE A 232 -13.02 -1.49 -4.09
N TRP A 233 -11.78 -1.93 -3.87
CA TRP A 233 -11.51 -3.21 -3.22
C TRP A 233 -11.13 -3.05 -1.75
N GLU A 234 -11.64 -3.94 -0.92
CA GLU A 234 -11.09 -4.22 0.40
C GLU A 234 -10.18 -5.44 0.28
N VAL A 235 -8.95 -5.32 0.80
CA VAL A 235 -8.07 -6.46 1.08
C VAL A 235 -7.98 -6.61 2.60
N PRO A 236 -8.80 -7.50 3.20
CA PRO A 236 -8.85 -7.66 4.64
C PRO A 236 -7.48 -8.02 5.21
N MET A 237 -7.16 -7.47 6.38
CA MET A 237 -5.98 -7.83 7.14
C MET A 237 -6.28 -9.06 7.98
N TYR A 238 -5.77 -10.21 7.55
CA TYR A 238 -6.03 -11.51 8.19
C TYR A 238 -5.24 -11.65 9.48
N ALA A 239 -5.95 -11.65 10.61
CA ALA A 239 -5.34 -11.85 11.91
C ALA A 239 -4.89 -13.29 12.12
N THR A 240 -4.00 -13.47 13.08
CA THR A 240 -3.51 -14.75 13.58
C THR A 240 -4.03 -15.00 14.98
N PHE A 241 -4.14 -16.27 15.38
CA PHE A 241 -4.86 -16.65 16.59
C PHE A 241 -4.07 -17.64 17.44
N ASP A 242 -3.85 -17.27 18.69
CA ASP A 242 -3.25 -18.12 19.72
C ASP A 242 -4.24 -19.20 20.23
N GLU A 243 -3.86 -19.97 21.26
CA GLU A 243 -4.68 -21.09 21.76
C GLU A 243 -6.04 -20.68 22.33
N ARG A 244 -6.27 -19.38 22.56
CA ARG A 244 -7.53 -18.77 23.01
C ARG A 244 -8.47 -18.46 21.84
N GLY A 245 -8.09 -18.77 20.60
CA GLY A 245 -8.91 -18.54 19.41
C GLY A 245 -9.19 -17.06 19.19
N ALA A 246 -10.44 -16.69 18.90
CA ALA A 246 -10.81 -15.29 18.65
C ALA A 246 -10.47 -14.33 19.82
N ALA A 247 -10.33 -14.81 21.05
CA ALA A 247 -9.94 -14.00 22.21
C ALA A 247 -8.41 -13.82 22.37
N GLY A 248 -7.62 -14.51 21.55
CA GLY A 248 -6.17 -14.42 21.45
C GLY A 248 -5.76 -14.05 20.03
N VAL A 249 -6.35 -12.97 19.53
CA VAL A 249 -6.15 -12.48 18.17
C VAL A 249 -4.94 -11.53 18.12
N HIS A 250 -4.14 -11.64 17.06
CA HIS A 250 -2.91 -10.89 16.82
C HIS A 250 -2.87 -10.45 15.35
N LEU A 251 -2.56 -9.17 15.07
CA LEU A 251 -2.67 -8.64 13.71
C LEU A 251 -1.36 -8.06 13.18
N MET A 252 -0.96 -6.92 13.75
CA MET A 252 0.24 -6.18 13.37
C MET A 252 1.37 -6.49 14.35
N ASP A 253 2.56 -6.79 13.84
CA ASP A 253 3.72 -7.20 14.65
C ASP A 253 3.39 -8.29 15.69
N PRO A 254 2.91 -9.47 15.26
CA PRO A 254 2.46 -10.52 16.19
C PRO A 254 3.49 -10.87 17.29
N TYR A 255 4.77 -10.71 16.99
CA TYR A 255 5.88 -10.92 17.93
C TYR A 255 6.02 -9.85 19.03
N LEU A 256 5.27 -8.76 19.01
CA LEU A 256 5.21 -7.79 20.11
C LEU A 256 4.04 -8.03 21.05
N ASP A 257 3.11 -8.92 20.68
CA ASP A 257 1.94 -9.22 21.48
C ASP A 257 2.19 -10.32 22.52
N THR A 258 1.46 -10.23 23.63
CA THR A 258 1.48 -11.28 24.65
C THR A 258 0.53 -12.41 24.26
N ALA A 259 1.08 -13.56 23.89
CA ALA A 259 0.31 -14.74 23.53
C ALA A 259 -0.31 -15.45 24.75
N ASN A 260 -1.41 -16.16 24.51
CA ASN A 260 -2.13 -17.05 25.42
C ASN A 260 -2.59 -16.35 26.71
N GLY A 261 -2.81 -15.04 26.68
CA GLY A 261 -3.19 -14.24 27.85
C GLY A 261 -2.08 -14.13 28.91
N ASN A 262 -0.83 -14.42 28.54
CA ASN A 262 0.32 -14.20 29.40
C ASN A 262 0.66 -12.72 29.55
N SER A 263 1.58 -12.39 30.45
CA SER A 263 2.03 -11.01 30.71
C SER A 263 3.32 -10.61 29.98
N ALA A 264 3.93 -11.54 29.23
CA ALA A 264 5.18 -11.32 28.52
C ALA A 264 5.11 -11.89 27.10
N VAL A 265 5.80 -11.24 26.18
CA VAL A 265 6.03 -11.71 24.82
C VAL A 265 6.79 -13.03 24.85
N ASN A 266 6.42 -13.96 23.97
CA ASN A 266 7.04 -15.26 23.86
C ASN A 266 7.15 -15.68 22.38
N ASP A 267 8.34 -15.54 21.83
CA ASP A 267 8.65 -15.89 20.43
C ASP A 267 8.27 -17.34 20.06
N THR A 268 8.38 -18.30 21.00
CA THR A 268 7.99 -19.69 20.74
C THR A 268 6.48 -19.84 20.63
N ALA A 269 5.72 -19.12 21.47
CA ALA A 269 4.27 -19.09 21.36
C ALA A 269 3.82 -18.39 20.07
N THR A 270 4.49 -17.28 19.71
CA THR A 270 4.30 -16.60 18.42
C THR A 270 4.48 -17.52 17.24
N LEU A 271 5.62 -18.20 17.16
CA LEU A 271 5.89 -19.18 16.11
C LEU A 271 4.82 -20.27 16.03
N ALA A 272 4.36 -20.78 17.19
CA ALA A 272 3.36 -21.83 17.25
C ALA A 272 2.03 -21.36 16.66
N TYR A 273 1.54 -20.17 17.04
CA TYR A 273 0.27 -19.69 16.54
C TYR A 273 0.33 -19.20 15.08
N LEU A 274 1.47 -18.70 14.62
CA LEU A 274 1.69 -18.39 13.21
C LEU A 274 1.55 -19.66 12.37
N LYS A 275 2.20 -20.75 12.78
CA LYS A 275 2.11 -22.06 12.10
C LYS A 275 0.70 -22.64 12.15
N SER A 276 0.01 -22.60 13.31
CA SER A 276 -1.35 -23.15 13.42
C SER A 276 -2.36 -22.35 12.58
N THR A 277 -2.32 -21.02 12.66
CA THR A 277 -3.18 -20.15 11.84
C THR A 277 -2.91 -20.38 10.36
N PHE A 278 -1.64 -20.46 9.94
CA PHE A 278 -1.31 -20.75 8.55
C PHE A 278 -1.91 -22.07 8.06
N MET A 279 -1.85 -23.13 8.88
CA MET A 279 -2.45 -24.43 8.53
C MET A 279 -3.98 -24.37 8.45
N ASP A 280 -4.63 -23.56 9.28
CA ASP A 280 -6.08 -23.35 9.21
C ASP A 280 -6.49 -22.74 7.86
N HIS A 281 -5.73 -21.76 7.36
CA HIS A 281 -5.94 -21.20 6.03
C HIS A 281 -5.61 -22.23 4.93
N TYR A 282 -4.45 -22.88 5.02
CA TYR A 282 -3.92 -23.82 4.01
C TYR A 282 -4.83 -25.04 3.79
N ASN A 283 -5.40 -25.58 4.86
CA ASN A 283 -6.32 -26.72 4.85
C ASN A 283 -7.79 -26.33 4.63
N GLY A 284 -8.11 -25.05 4.77
CA GLY A 284 -9.44 -24.49 4.59
C GLY A 284 -9.67 -23.99 3.16
N GLN A 285 -10.24 -22.78 3.05
CA GLN A 285 -10.59 -22.16 1.78
C GLN A 285 -9.46 -21.30 1.20
N ARG A 286 -8.25 -21.41 1.75
CA ARG A 286 -7.02 -20.75 1.29
C ARG A 286 -7.07 -19.23 1.19
N GLN A 287 -7.96 -18.59 1.96
CA GLN A 287 -7.89 -17.14 2.13
C GLN A 287 -6.45 -16.74 2.47
N PRO A 288 -5.95 -15.60 1.97
CA PRO A 288 -4.57 -15.24 2.19
C PRO A 288 -4.20 -15.24 3.68
N PHE A 289 -2.95 -15.57 3.98
CA PHE A 289 -2.38 -15.39 5.30
C PHE A 289 -1.64 -14.05 5.33
N GLY A 290 -1.88 -13.24 6.36
CA GLY A 290 -1.23 -11.96 6.56
C GLY A 290 -0.03 -12.04 7.50
N LEU A 291 1.10 -11.45 7.09
CA LEU A 291 2.20 -11.10 7.97
C LEU A 291 2.48 -9.61 7.81
N TYR A 292 1.88 -8.80 8.69
CA TYR A 292 1.96 -7.34 8.67
C TYR A 292 2.99 -6.88 9.70
N THR A 293 3.92 -6.02 9.29
CA THR A 293 5.08 -5.66 10.13
C THR A 293 5.43 -4.19 10.06
N HIS A 294 5.98 -3.66 11.15
CA HIS A 294 6.84 -2.50 11.14
C HIS A 294 8.30 -2.98 11.16
N PRO A 295 9.05 -2.89 10.04
CA PRO A 295 10.38 -3.50 9.95
C PRO A 295 11.40 -2.97 10.95
N ILE A 296 11.17 -1.78 11.52
CA ILE A 296 12.00 -1.21 12.58
C ILE A 296 12.11 -2.15 13.80
N HIS A 297 11.04 -2.88 14.13
CA HIS A 297 11.02 -3.83 15.25
C HIS A 297 11.82 -5.11 14.99
N LEU A 298 12.25 -5.32 13.74
CA LEU A 298 13.05 -6.48 13.29
C LEU A 298 14.43 -6.06 12.76
N ALA A 299 14.77 -4.77 12.85
CA ALA A 299 16.05 -4.25 12.38
C ALA A 299 17.21 -4.77 13.24
N TYR A 300 18.15 -5.47 12.62
CA TYR A 300 19.32 -6.03 13.30
C TYR A 300 20.51 -5.06 13.40
N ASN A 301 20.46 -3.95 12.66
CA ASN A 301 21.55 -2.98 12.53
C ASN A 301 21.14 -1.55 12.94
N TYR A 302 20.02 -1.39 13.64
CA TYR A 302 19.62 -0.07 14.13
C TYR A 302 20.61 0.45 15.19
N PRO A 303 21.17 1.66 15.04
CA PRO A 303 22.19 2.18 15.94
C PRO A 303 21.73 2.30 17.40
N GLY A 304 22.53 1.78 18.33
CA GLY A 304 22.29 1.92 19.77
C GLY A 304 21.21 1.00 20.36
N ILE A 305 20.58 0.16 19.53
CA ILE A 305 19.58 -0.83 19.97
C ILE A 305 20.11 -2.24 19.72
N GLN A 306 19.88 -3.15 20.66
CA GLN A 306 20.27 -4.56 20.50
C GLN A 306 19.36 -5.24 19.48
N ALA A 307 19.96 -6.00 18.55
CA ALA A 307 19.22 -6.77 17.57
C ALA A 307 18.25 -7.77 18.24
N PRO A 308 16.98 -7.84 17.80
CA PRO A 308 15.97 -8.77 18.33
C PRO A 308 16.15 -10.17 17.72
N ASN A 309 17.33 -10.77 17.92
CA ASN A 309 17.75 -12.00 17.23
C ASN A 309 16.77 -13.17 17.41
N SER A 310 16.19 -13.31 18.60
CA SER A 310 15.21 -14.38 18.86
C SER A 310 13.97 -14.22 17.99
N THR A 311 13.42 -13.01 17.91
CA THR A 311 12.27 -12.67 17.07
C THR A 311 12.59 -12.77 15.58
N ILE A 312 13.76 -12.29 15.13
CA ILE A 312 14.23 -12.47 13.75
C ILE A 312 14.31 -13.95 13.38
N ASN A 313 14.79 -14.79 14.30
CA ASN A 313 14.91 -16.23 14.07
C ASN A 313 13.54 -16.90 13.92
N ILE A 314 12.55 -16.57 14.75
CA ILE A 314 11.23 -17.19 14.62
C ILE A 314 10.48 -16.75 13.35
N VAL A 315 10.68 -15.52 12.88
CA VAL A 315 10.10 -15.07 11.61
C VAL A 315 10.73 -15.83 10.44
N ASN A 316 12.06 -15.98 10.44
CA ASN A 316 12.74 -16.81 9.44
C ASN A 316 12.30 -18.28 9.51
N GLU A 317 12.19 -18.85 10.70
CA GLU A 317 11.76 -20.24 10.87
C GLU A 317 10.33 -20.45 10.36
N PHE A 318 9.41 -19.52 10.64
CA PHE A 318 8.05 -19.57 10.11
C PHE A 318 8.05 -19.54 8.58
N LEU A 319 8.76 -18.60 7.96
CA LEU A 319 8.81 -18.47 6.51
C LEU A 319 9.50 -19.69 5.84
N ASP A 320 10.58 -20.21 6.43
CA ASP A 320 11.25 -21.44 5.98
C ASP A 320 10.30 -22.64 6.02
N TRP A 321 9.59 -22.80 7.13
CA TRP A 321 8.61 -23.86 7.31
C TRP A 321 7.44 -23.73 6.31
N ALA A 322 6.87 -22.53 6.14
CA ALA A 322 5.76 -22.31 5.24
C ALA A 322 6.15 -22.64 3.78
N GLN A 323 7.36 -22.28 3.36
CA GLN A 323 7.85 -22.57 2.00
C GLN A 323 8.19 -24.05 1.76
N GLN A 324 8.22 -24.90 2.78
CA GLN A 324 8.30 -26.37 2.60
C GLN A 324 6.96 -26.97 2.18
N LEU A 325 5.85 -26.27 2.42
CA LEU A 325 4.52 -26.70 2.00
C LEU A 325 4.33 -26.44 0.51
N GLN A 326 3.56 -27.31 -0.15
CA GLN A 326 3.36 -27.20 -1.59
C GLN A 326 2.54 -25.97 -1.95
N ASN A 327 2.98 -25.26 -2.99
CA ASN A 327 2.25 -24.15 -3.59
C ASN A 327 1.95 -22.97 -2.64
N VAL A 328 2.90 -22.65 -1.77
CA VAL A 328 2.91 -21.42 -0.96
C VAL A 328 3.62 -20.31 -1.74
N TRP A 329 3.00 -19.15 -1.83
CA TRP A 329 3.49 -17.99 -2.58
C TRP A 329 3.55 -16.76 -1.69
N ILE A 330 4.73 -16.20 -1.50
CA ILE A 330 4.90 -14.91 -0.82
C ILE A 330 4.74 -13.81 -1.87
N VAL A 331 3.73 -12.95 -1.70
CA VAL A 331 3.30 -11.99 -2.73
C VAL A 331 2.99 -10.63 -2.13
N SER A 332 3.02 -9.60 -2.96
CA SER A 332 2.48 -8.28 -2.61
C SER A 332 0.95 -8.27 -2.59
N THR A 333 0.37 -7.26 -1.95
CA THR A 333 -1.07 -6.98 -1.97
C THR A 333 -1.58 -6.78 -3.40
N GLU A 334 -0.86 -6.03 -4.24
CA GLU A 334 -1.19 -5.90 -5.67
C GLU A 334 -1.24 -7.25 -6.38
N GLN A 335 -0.27 -8.13 -6.12
CA GLN A 335 -0.18 -9.43 -6.79
C GLN A 335 -1.35 -10.36 -6.42
N VAL A 336 -1.70 -10.44 -5.14
CA VAL A 336 -2.88 -11.21 -4.71
C VAL A 336 -4.15 -10.61 -5.30
N LEU A 337 -4.27 -9.28 -5.34
CA LEU A 337 -5.45 -8.62 -5.90
C LEU A 337 -5.59 -8.87 -7.42
N LYS A 338 -4.48 -8.79 -8.17
CA LYS A 338 -4.45 -9.14 -9.60
C LYS A 338 -4.91 -10.58 -9.85
N TRP A 339 -4.51 -11.52 -8.98
CA TRP A 339 -5.00 -12.91 -9.03
C TRP A 339 -6.48 -13.01 -8.67
N VAL A 340 -6.95 -12.33 -7.62
CA VAL A 340 -8.38 -12.33 -7.24
C VAL A 340 -9.26 -11.79 -8.37
N MET A 341 -8.81 -10.74 -9.06
CA MET A 341 -9.51 -10.18 -10.22
C MET A 341 -9.57 -11.16 -11.39
N ASN A 342 -8.55 -12.02 -11.57
CA ASN A 342 -8.44 -12.95 -12.70
C ASN A 342 -7.94 -14.33 -12.22
N PRO A 343 -8.76 -15.06 -11.45
CA PRO A 343 -8.31 -16.26 -10.75
C PRO A 343 -8.00 -17.37 -11.74
N VAL A 344 -6.79 -17.91 -11.61
CA VAL A 344 -6.33 -19.07 -12.37
C VAL A 344 -5.97 -20.20 -11.40
N PRO A 345 -6.21 -21.47 -11.77
CA PRO A 345 -5.83 -22.59 -10.93
C PRO A 345 -4.31 -22.70 -10.81
N LEU A 346 -3.84 -23.41 -9.78
CA LEU A 346 -2.42 -23.69 -9.52
C LEU A 346 -1.61 -24.10 -10.75
N SER A 347 -2.20 -24.92 -11.62
CA SER A 347 -1.56 -25.43 -12.84
C SER A 347 -1.21 -24.35 -13.88
N GLN A 348 -1.73 -23.13 -13.73
CA GLN A 348 -1.50 -22.00 -14.64
C GLN A 348 -0.68 -20.87 -14.00
N LEU A 349 -0.38 -20.97 -12.71
CA LEU A 349 0.16 -19.87 -11.92
C LEU A 349 1.59 -19.47 -12.36
N ASP A 350 2.40 -20.43 -12.83
CA ASP A 350 3.74 -20.16 -13.36
C ASP A 350 3.72 -19.25 -14.60
N SER A 351 2.63 -19.28 -15.36
CA SER A 351 2.42 -18.45 -16.55
C SER A 351 1.59 -17.20 -16.29
N PHE A 352 1.15 -16.99 -15.05
CA PHE A 352 0.32 -15.83 -14.69
C PHE A 352 1.19 -14.58 -14.63
N ALA A 353 1.06 -13.71 -15.63
CA ALA A 353 1.94 -12.55 -15.85
C ALA A 353 2.21 -11.70 -14.59
N PRO A 354 1.22 -11.40 -13.70
CA PRO A 354 1.46 -10.65 -12.47
C PRO A 354 2.45 -11.28 -11.48
N LEU A 355 2.66 -12.59 -11.53
CA LEU A 355 3.58 -13.32 -10.64
C LEU A 355 4.90 -13.68 -11.30
N GLN A 356 5.06 -13.37 -12.59
CA GLN A 356 6.31 -13.61 -13.31
C GLN A 356 7.42 -12.69 -12.79
N CYS A 357 8.66 -13.13 -13.01
CA CYS A 357 9.84 -12.38 -12.64
C CYS A 357 9.90 -11.09 -13.46
N SER A 358 9.65 -9.94 -12.82
CA SER A 358 9.87 -8.63 -13.41
C SER A 358 11.22 -8.08 -12.94
N THR A 359 12.12 -7.83 -13.88
CA THR A 359 13.33 -7.04 -13.63
C THR A 359 13.63 -6.25 -14.89
N PRO A 360 13.58 -4.91 -14.84
CA PRO A 360 13.96 -4.08 -15.97
C PRO A 360 15.35 -4.45 -16.47
N GLN A 361 15.49 -4.66 -17.77
CA GLN A 361 16.77 -4.96 -18.41
C GLN A 361 17.35 -3.66 -18.98
N ILE A 362 18.41 -3.17 -18.34
CA ILE A 362 19.11 -1.94 -18.70
C ILE A 362 20.59 -2.27 -18.72
N ASP A 363 21.34 -1.67 -19.65
CA ASP A 363 22.77 -1.92 -19.75
C ASP A 363 23.47 -1.56 -18.43
N ASN A 364 24.21 -2.50 -17.84
CA ASN A 364 24.88 -2.32 -16.55
C ASN A 364 25.90 -1.17 -16.53
N SER A 365 26.35 -0.70 -17.69
CA SER A 365 27.25 0.45 -17.82
C SER A 365 26.51 1.80 -17.83
N THR A 366 25.18 1.78 -17.90
CA THR A 366 24.32 2.98 -17.83
C THR A 366 24.53 3.69 -16.51
N LYS A 367 24.67 5.02 -16.57
CA LYS A 367 24.82 5.90 -15.40
C LYS A 367 23.66 6.87 -15.33
N ILE A 368 22.56 6.41 -14.73
CA ILE A 368 21.34 7.18 -14.45
C ILE A 368 20.88 6.88 -13.02
N CYS A 369 20.13 7.82 -12.42
CA CYS A 369 19.55 7.65 -11.09
C CYS A 369 18.13 7.06 -11.22
N ASN A 370 18.01 5.74 -11.20
CA ASN A 370 16.82 5.01 -11.69
C ASN A 370 16.37 3.83 -10.80
N GLY A 371 16.74 3.80 -9.52
CA GLY A 371 16.43 2.72 -8.59
C GLY A 371 17.27 1.45 -8.79
N MET A 372 18.45 1.57 -9.39
CA MET A 372 19.38 0.44 -9.59
C MET A 372 20.75 0.82 -9.04
N PRO A 373 21.16 0.38 -7.83
CA PRO A 373 22.32 0.92 -7.12
C PRO A 373 23.63 1.01 -7.93
N GLN A 374 23.88 0.05 -8.84
CA GLN A 374 25.05 0.09 -9.72
C GLN A 374 25.06 1.26 -10.74
N HIS A 375 23.89 1.75 -11.13
CA HIS A 375 23.74 2.89 -12.05
C HIS A 375 23.84 4.23 -11.32
N GLU A 376 23.36 4.29 -10.07
CA GLU A 376 23.19 5.54 -9.31
C GLU A 376 24.45 6.06 -8.63
N GLN A 377 25.56 5.30 -8.69
CA GLN A 377 26.79 5.66 -8.01
C GLN A 377 27.27 7.07 -8.41
N GLY A 378 27.26 8.00 -7.44
CA GLY A 378 27.65 9.40 -7.63
C GLY A 378 26.55 10.30 -8.22
N LEU A 379 25.33 9.78 -8.37
CA LEU A 379 24.19 10.48 -8.98
C LEU A 379 23.08 10.81 -7.98
N ILE A 380 23.13 10.35 -6.73
CA ILE A 380 22.10 10.63 -5.72
C ILE A 380 22.32 12.02 -5.09
N GLU A 381 21.26 12.81 -4.90
CA GLU A 381 21.34 14.05 -4.10
C GLU A 381 21.14 13.75 -2.62
N LEU A 382 21.85 14.52 -1.77
CA LEU A 382 21.58 14.60 -0.33
C LEU A 382 20.86 15.92 -0.03
N CYS A 383 19.62 15.81 0.43
CA CYS A 383 18.81 16.92 0.90
C CYS A 383 19.02 17.07 2.41
N ASP A 384 19.77 18.10 2.77
CA ASP A 384 20.41 18.26 4.08
C ASP A 384 19.54 19.07 5.05
N PHE A 385 18.29 18.65 5.20
CA PHE A 385 17.37 19.23 6.18
C PHE A 385 17.84 18.88 7.60
N SER A 386 17.69 19.82 8.53
CA SER A 386 18.20 19.66 9.91
C SER A 386 17.50 18.57 10.68
N ASP A 387 16.19 18.42 10.45
CA ASP A 387 15.35 17.53 11.23
C ASP A 387 15.37 16.13 10.61
N PHE A 388 15.28 16.06 9.28
CA PHE A 388 15.35 14.81 8.57
C PHE A 388 16.06 14.91 7.20
N PRO A 389 17.36 14.60 7.14
CA PRO A 389 18.06 14.53 5.87
C PRO A 389 17.68 13.26 5.09
N PHE A 390 17.52 13.39 3.78
CA PHE A 390 17.18 12.27 2.91
C PHE A 390 17.91 12.32 1.57
N TYR A 391 17.87 11.20 0.84
CA TYR A 391 18.41 11.11 -0.50
C TYR A 391 17.30 10.98 -1.54
N THR A 392 17.56 11.53 -2.74
CA THR A 392 16.63 11.45 -3.87
C THR A 392 17.37 11.46 -5.21
N CYS A 393 16.76 10.84 -6.21
CA CYS A 393 17.15 10.95 -7.60
C CYS A 393 16.56 12.18 -8.32
N TYR A 394 15.57 12.85 -7.72
CA TYR A 394 14.66 13.78 -8.41
C TYR A 394 14.80 15.25 -7.97
N GLY A 395 15.87 15.55 -7.23
CA GLY A 395 16.28 16.88 -6.83
C GLY A 395 15.71 17.29 -5.48
N CYS A 396 16.50 18.05 -4.73
CA CYS A 396 16.15 18.46 -3.37
C CYS A 396 15.13 19.60 -3.39
N PRO A 397 14.05 19.51 -2.60
CA PRO A 397 13.13 20.62 -2.44
C PRO A 397 13.77 21.76 -1.62
N VAL A 398 13.26 22.98 -1.80
CA VAL A 398 13.66 24.17 -1.01
C VAL A 398 13.24 24.06 0.46
N ASP A 399 12.08 23.47 0.68
CA ASP A 399 11.44 23.29 1.99
C ASP A 399 11.16 21.80 2.19
N GLU A 400 11.04 21.36 3.44
CA GLU A 400 10.52 20.03 3.74
C GLU A 400 9.10 19.88 3.19
N ILE A 401 8.76 18.69 2.70
CA ILE A 401 7.41 18.44 2.20
C ILE A 401 6.41 18.46 3.37
N THR A 402 5.20 18.93 3.08
CA THR A 402 4.10 18.91 4.05
C THR A 402 2.81 18.55 3.33
N PRO A 403 1.73 18.19 4.06
CA PRO A 403 0.40 18.00 3.44
C PRO A 403 -0.08 19.23 2.64
N GLY A 404 0.33 20.43 3.05
CA GLY A 404 0.00 21.68 2.33
C GLY A 404 0.93 22.00 1.16
N ASN A 405 2.13 21.45 1.14
CA ASN A 405 3.14 21.65 0.10
C ASN A 405 3.92 20.35 -0.16
N PRO A 406 3.29 19.34 -0.78
CA PRO A 406 3.91 18.03 -1.01
C PRO A 406 4.94 18.05 -2.15
N ASN A 407 5.01 19.17 -2.86
CA ASN A 407 5.86 19.37 -4.02
C ASN A 407 6.42 20.81 -4.06
N PRO A 408 7.38 21.12 -3.18
CA PRO A 408 8.08 22.39 -3.23
C PRO A 408 8.93 22.52 -4.50
N SER A 409 9.34 23.76 -4.81
CA SER A 409 10.37 24.02 -5.83
C SER A 409 11.70 23.36 -5.46
N GLN A 410 12.56 23.09 -6.45
CA GLN A 410 13.87 22.49 -6.20
C GLN A 410 14.97 23.51 -5.89
N GLN A 411 15.94 23.10 -5.07
CA GLN A 411 17.21 23.76 -4.82
C GLN A 411 18.30 22.74 -4.47
N ASN A 412 18.94 22.17 -5.48
CA ASN A 412 20.12 21.33 -5.27
C ASN A 412 21.32 22.16 -4.80
N LYS A 413 22.25 21.53 -4.08
CA LYS A 413 23.45 22.19 -3.54
C LYS A 413 24.35 22.77 -4.64
N ASP A 414 24.38 22.13 -5.82
CA ASP A 414 25.14 22.56 -6.99
C ASP A 414 24.39 23.53 -7.91
N GLY A 415 23.14 23.89 -7.55
CA GLY A 415 22.27 24.77 -8.33
C GLY A 415 21.62 24.11 -9.55
N THR A 416 21.83 22.81 -9.77
CA THR A 416 21.14 22.07 -10.83
C THR A 416 19.68 21.82 -10.46
N ILE A 417 18.88 21.47 -11.47
CA ILE A 417 17.49 21.06 -11.32
C ILE A 417 17.35 19.72 -12.01
N ARG A 418 16.60 18.80 -11.40
CA ARG A 418 16.33 17.47 -11.94
C ARG A 418 14.93 17.38 -12.52
N HIS A 419 14.79 16.50 -13.49
CA HIS A 419 13.54 16.23 -14.16
C HIS A 419 12.79 15.09 -13.47
N ARG A 420 11.52 15.33 -13.19
CA ARG A 420 10.65 14.34 -12.57
C ARG A 420 10.07 13.39 -13.57
N LEU A 421 9.61 12.24 -13.07
CA LEU A 421 9.09 11.18 -13.91
C LEU A 421 7.91 11.66 -14.76
N PRO A 422 8.01 11.69 -16.10
CA PRO A 422 6.91 12.09 -16.96
C PRO A 422 5.90 10.95 -17.11
N SER A 423 4.71 11.26 -17.60
CA SER A 423 3.67 10.26 -17.83
C SER A 423 3.96 9.24 -18.94
N ASN A 424 5.04 9.38 -19.70
CA ASN A 424 5.37 8.51 -20.84
C ASN A 424 6.67 7.71 -20.67
N CYS A 425 7.21 7.63 -19.45
CA CYS A 425 8.37 6.81 -19.13
C CYS A 425 8.19 6.14 -17.77
N SER A 426 8.63 4.89 -17.63
CA SER A 426 8.69 4.21 -16.34
C SER A 426 9.98 4.57 -15.60
N THR A 427 9.94 4.56 -14.27
CA THR A 427 11.05 4.88 -13.35
C THR A 427 12.38 4.25 -13.75
N ALA A 428 12.39 2.96 -14.05
CA ALA A 428 13.61 2.25 -14.39
C ALA A 428 14.33 2.83 -15.62
N PHE A 429 13.60 3.37 -16.59
CA PHE A 429 14.17 3.87 -17.85
C PHE A 429 14.29 5.38 -17.91
N TRP A 430 13.94 6.10 -16.84
CA TRP A 430 13.98 7.55 -16.81
C TRP A 430 15.32 8.06 -16.29
N ASP A 431 15.95 8.99 -17.02
CA ASP A 431 17.09 9.74 -16.54
C ASP A 431 16.62 11.08 -15.94
N PRO A 432 16.59 11.23 -14.61
CA PRO A 432 16.16 12.48 -13.98
C PRO A 432 17.19 13.60 -14.12
N ILE A 433 18.43 13.32 -14.54
CA ILE A 433 19.46 14.33 -14.74
C ILE A 433 19.37 14.89 -16.16
N ALA A 434 19.33 14.02 -17.17
CA ALA A 434 19.24 14.44 -18.57
C ALA A 434 17.82 14.77 -19.04
N GLY A 435 16.79 14.29 -18.33
CA GLY A 435 15.39 14.51 -18.69
C GLY A 435 14.94 13.73 -19.91
N ASN A 436 15.47 12.51 -20.13
CA ASN A 436 15.11 11.67 -21.26
C ASN A 436 14.73 10.24 -20.83
N CYS A 437 13.88 9.60 -21.64
CA CYS A 437 13.52 8.21 -21.46
C CYS A 437 14.44 7.33 -22.30
N LEU A 438 15.11 6.36 -21.67
CA LEU A 438 15.99 5.40 -22.33
C LEU A 438 15.23 4.25 -23.00
N CYS A 439 13.93 4.12 -22.74
CA CYS A 439 13.11 3.10 -23.39
C CYS A 439 12.94 3.39 -24.89
N ASN A 440 13.46 2.49 -25.73
CA ASN A 440 13.38 2.57 -27.19
C ASN A 440 12.65 1.37 -27.82
N ALA A 441 12.01 0.52 -27.01
CA ALA A 441 11.35 -0.70 -27.44
C ALA A 441 9.92 -0.80 -26.89
N ASN A 442 9.04 -1.49 -27.63
CA ASN A 442 7.65 -1.71 -27.19
C ASN A 442 7.55 -2.47 -25.85
N THR A 443 8.57 -3.25 -25.49
CA THR A 443 8.62 -4.05 -24.26
C THR A 443 8.79 -3.21 -22.99
N CYS A 444 9.27 -1.96 -23.12
CA CYS A 444 9.38 -1.01 -22.02
C CYS A 444 8.48 0.23 -22.23
N ALA A 445 7.67 0.23 -23.30
CA ALA A 445 6.78 1.34 -23.60
C ALA A 445 5.82 1.57 -22.44
N PHE A 446 5.70 2.82 -22.04
CA PHE A 446 5.00 3.18 -20.81
C PHE A 446 4.07 4.36 -21.05
N VAL A 447 2.87 4.22 -20.52
CA VAL A 447 1.94 5.34 -20.38
C VAL A 447 1.36 5.25 -18.97
N ASP A 448 1.50 6.36 -18.26
CA ASP A 448 0.81 6.68 -17.03
C ASP A 448 -0.55 7.26 -17.40
N ASN A 449 -1.56 6.37 -17.43
CA ASN A 449 -2.96 6.76 -17.61
C ASN A 449 -3.61 7.10 -16.27
N SER A 450 -2.83 7.54 -15.28
CA SER A 450 -3.36 7.94 -13.98
C SER A 450 -4.44 8.99 -14.13
N ARG A 451 -5.35 8.92 -13.17
CA ARG A 451 -6.37 9.93 -12.92
C ARG A 451 -5.72 11.27 -12.54
N PRO A 452 -6.42 12.40 -12.77
CA PRO A 452 -6.06 13.68 -12.18
C PRO A 452 -5.89 13.54 -10.66
N ILE A 453 -4.69 13.76 -10.14
CA ILE A 453 -4.40 13.75 -8.69
C ILE A 453 -4.11 15.18 -8.28
N GLY A 454 -4.81 15.69 -7.27
CA GLY A 454 -4.51 16.99 -6.66
C GLY A 454 -5.74 17.68 -6.10
N PRO A 455 -5.57 18.68 -5.20
CA PRO A 455 -6.67 19.33 -4.51
C PRO A 455 -7.70 19.86 -5.51
N ASN A 456 -8.98 19.55 -5.28
CA ASN A 456 -10.10 19.97 -6.15
C ASN A 456 -10.07 19.40 -7.57
N GLY A 457 -9.50 18.21 -7.77
CA GLY A 457 -9.43 17.56 -9.09
C GLY A 457 -8.38 18.16 -10.02
N ALA A 458 -7.32 18.77 -9.45
CA ALA A 458 -6.18 19.21 -10.23
C ALA A 458 -5.57 18.02 -10.99
N ASN A 459 -5.20 18.25 -12.25
CA ASN A 459 -4.59 17.22 -13.09
C ASN A 459 -3.08 17.26 -12.93
N LEU A 460 -2.56 16.82 -11.77
CA LEU A 460 -1.13 16.58 -11.63
C LEU A 460 -0.79 15.32 -12.41
N THR A 461 -0.35 15.52 -13.64
CA THR A 461 0.38 14.50 -14.39
C THR A 461 1.84 14.55 -13.95
N GLY A 462 2.47 13.39 -13.73
CA GLY A 462 3.91 13.32 -13.44
C GLY A 462 4.74 14.13 -14.44
N GLY A 463 5.88 14.65 -13.97
CA GLY A 463 6.86 15.38 -14.79
C GLY A 463 7.21 16.76 -14.23
N GLY A 464 7.91 17.55 -15.04
CA GLY A 464 8.36 18.90 -14.68
C GLY A 464 9.49 18.90 -13.65
N THR A 465 9.59 20.00 -12.89
CA THR A 465 10.66 20.24 -11.91
C THR A 465 10.13 20.67 -10.53
N GLY A 466 8.81 20.63 -10.32
CA GLY A 466 8.17 21.12 -9.09
C GLY A 466 7.74 22.58 -9.10
N GLY A 467 7.16 23.03 -7.98
CA GLY A 467 6.56 24.35 -7.80
C GLY A 467 5.05 24.28 -7.55
N SER A 468 4.55 25.08 -6.62
CA SER A 468 3.15 25.05 -6.19
C SER A 468 2.18 25.44 -7.33
N ASN A 469 1.29 24.50 -7.67
CA ASN A 469 -0.03 24.69 -8.27
C ASN A 469 -0.20 25.61 -9.51
N THR A 470 0.80 25.82 -10.36
CA THR A 470 0.64 26.71 -11.52
C THR A 470 1.15 26.21 -12.88
N THR A 471 1.66 24.99 -13.00
CA THR A 471 2.00 24.45 -14.33
C THR A 471 1.00 23.39 -14.74
N THR A 472 0.05 23.81 -15.58
CA THR A 472 -0.69 22.95 -16.50
C THR A 472 0.31 22.23 -17.41
N ALA A 473 0.82 21.09 -16.96
CA ALA A 473 1.41 20.14 -17.88
C ALA A 473 0.31 19.81 -18.91
N SER A 474 0.59 20.09 -20.18
CA SER A 474 -0.35 19.83 -21.26
C SER A 474 -0.46 18.32 -21.45
N ALA A 475 -1.42 17.71 -20.76
CA ALA A 475 -1.80 16.33 -21.01
C ALA A 475 -2.43 16.23 -22.41
N THR A 476 -1.94 15.30 -23.23
CA THR A 476 -2.70 14.87 -24.41
C THR A 476 -3.70 13.84 -23.91
N PRO A 477 -5.02 14.11 -23.93
CA PRO A 477 -5.99 13.19 -23.36
C PRO A 477 -6.16 12.01 -24.33
N SER A 478 -5.57 10.87 -23.99
CA SER A 478 -5.99 9.58 -24.55
C SER A 478 -6.56 8.71 -23.43
N TYR A 479 -7.74 9.10 -22.93
CA TYR A 479 -8.55 8.18 -22.15
C TYR A 479 -9.02 7.05 -23.09
N VAL A 480 -8.48 5.85 -22.87
CA VAL A 480 -8.98 4.62 -23.49
C VAL A 480 -9.54 3.76 -22.36
N PRO A 481 -10.87 3.55 -22.28
CA PRO A 481 -11.44 2.67 -21.26
C PRO A 481 -10.95 1.23 -21.49
N PHE A 482 -10.73 0.52 -20.38
CA PHE A 482 -10.17 -0.85 -20.32
C PHE A 482 -10.93 -1.89 -21.17
N ASN A 483 -12.14 -1.57 -21.65
CA ASN A 483 -12.96 -2.45 -22.50
C ASN A 483 -12.90 -2.12 -24.01
N GLY A 484 -12.04 -1.20 -24.46
CA GLY A 484 -11.87 -0.88 -25.88
C GLY A 484 -13.12 -0.31 -26.59
N LYS A 485 -14.15 0.09 -25.85
CA LYS A 485 -15.33 0.76 -26.40
C LYS A 485 -15.38 2.18 -25.87
N GLY A 486 -14.95 3.13 -26.70
CA GLY A 486 -15.25 4.53 -26.49
C GLY A 486 -16.77 4.70 -26.33
N TYR A 487 -17.18 5.53 -25.38
CA TYR A 487 -18.59 5.90 -25.22
C TYR A 487 -19.08 6.54 -26.52
N ALA A 488 -19.83 5.78 -27.32
CA ALA A 488 -20.62 6.36 -28.41
C ALA A 488 -21.80 7.07 -27.76
N VAL A 489 -21.72 8.39 -27.65
CA VAL A 489 -22.85 9.24 -27.30
C VAL A 489 -23.94 9.01 -28.36
N PRO A 490 -25.16 8.56 -28.00
CA PRO A 490 -26.22 8.40 -28.97
C PRO A 490 -26.54 9.75 -29.64
N PRO A 491 -26.81 9.79 -30.95
CA PRO A 491 -27.20 11.00 -31.65
C PRO A 491 -28.60 11.44 -31.18
N GLY A 492 -28.64 12.20 -30.09
CA GLY A 492 -29.88 12.65 -29.46
C GLY A 492 -29.70 13.52 -28.21
N ILE A 493 -28.50 13.55 -27.61
CA ILE A 493 -28.24 14.29 -26.35
C ILE A 493 -27.89 15.77 -26.59
N TRP A 494 -27.92 16.28 -27.82
CA TRP A 494 -27.73 17.71 -28.09
C TRP A 494 -28.98 18.58 -27.85
N ALA A 495 -30.16 17.97 -27.65
CA ALA A 495 -31.42 18.73 -27.50
C ALA A 495 -31.77 19.12 -26.05
N ALA A 496 -31.07 18.60 -25.04
CA ALA A 496 -31.39 18.86 -23.63
C ALA A 496 -30.59 20.01 -23.00
N THR A 497 -29.46 20.41 -23.59
CA THR A 497 -28.56 21.43 -23.02
C THR A 497 -28.90 22.86 -23.45
N LEU A 498 -29.84 23.04 -24.39
CA LEU A 498 -30.29 24.36 -24.86
C LEU A 498 -31.54 24.90 -24.13
N VAL A 499 -32.21 24.10 -23.30
CA VAL A 499 -33.36 24.56 -22.49
C VAL A 499 -32.93 24.97 -21.07
N ALA A 500 -31.80 24.46 -20.57
CA ALA A 500 -31.29 24.80 -19.23
C ALA A 500 -30.61 26.19 -19.16
N ILE A 501 -30.19 26.77 -20.29
CA ILE A 501 -29.51 28.09 -20.32
C ILE A 501 -30.52 29.25 -20.47
N LEU A 502 -31.79 28.99 -20.80
CA LEU A 502 -32.83 30.03 -20.87
C LEU A 502 -33.76 30.07 -19.64
N GLY A 503 -33.63 29.14 -18.69
CA GLY A 503 -34.41 29.11 -17.44
C GLY A 503 -33.81 29.90 -16.26
N ALA A 504 -32.53 30.25 -16.32
CA ALA A 504 -31.82 30.93 -15.22
C ALA A 504 -31.83 32.47 -15.32
N GLY A 505 -32.56 33.05 -16.29
CA GLY A 505 -32.63 34.50 -16.53
C GLY A 505 -33.88 35.21 -16.01
N ALA A 506 -34.83 34.51 -15.39
CA ALA A 506 -36.13 35.08 -14.96
C ALA A 506 -36.52 34.72 -13.52
N GLY A 507 -35.53 34.67 -12.61
CA GLY A 507 -35.73 34.33 -11.19
C GLY A 507 -35.18 35.37 -10.21
N VAL A 508 -34.86 36.58 -10.66
CA VAL A 508 -34.57 37.71 -9.78
C VAL A 508 -35.65 38.74 -10.05
N TRP A 509 -36.65 38.77 -9.17
CA TRP A 509 -37.57 39.87 -8.82
C TRP A 509 -38.86 39.24 -8.25
N GLY A 510 -39.02 39.24 -6.93
CA GLY A 510 -40.34 39.05 -6.33
C GLY A 510 -40.38 38.55 -4.88
N ILE A 511 -40.49 39.52 -3.95
CA ILE A 511 -41.36 39.49 -2.75
C ILE A 511 -40.87 38.55 -1.61
N GLY A 512 -40.55 38.99 -0.38
CA GLY A 512 -40.96 40.17 0.36
C GLY A 512 -42.21 39.90 1.21
N GLY A 513 -42.05 39.34 2.43
CA GLY A 513 -43.05 39.49 3.49
C GLY A 513 -43.50 38.20 4.20
N PHE A 514 -43.41 38.29 5.53
CA PHE A 514 -43.88 37.40 6.61
C PHE A 514 -42.96 36.26 7.06
#